data_AF-A0AAF0U568-F1
#
_entry.id   AF-A0AAF0U568-F1
#
_cell.length_a   1.000
_cell.length_b   1.000
_cell.length_c   1.000
_cell.angle_alpha   90.00
_cell.angle_beta   90.00
_cell.angle_gamma   90.00
#
_symmetry.space_group_name_H-M   'P 1'
#
loop_
_entity.id
_entity.type
_entity.pdbx_description
1 polymer ?
#
loop_
_entity_poly.entity_id
_entity_poly.type
_entity_poly.pdbx_seq_one_letter_code
_entity_poly.pdbx_strand_id
1 'polypeptide(L)'
;MLSLLILSSQHLISCQPPEAFITNSSISWINSLARFTDGVTLTPILSREGNETVFACGFLCDNNGTACVFGVLISPQIIGSYISYPRLVWSANRNNPVRANATLQLRQDGGLFLIDSDGTMIWSTRTGGIVAGFNLTVLGNLVLFDKSNHTIWQSFDHPTDCWLPGQMINEGQKLRSSVSATNRSEGLFTLEVQRFGFLAYIESNPRQLYFSMERTFNIFEEILILNFTFSNARFVRFGDDGHLRMYHWRGSWSEEADLLKYYIDDCGYPTVCGNYSVCETRQCTCPQAAVGQTNFLQQINYRQPNQGCVLITPISCEHSQYHILMELKDIAYIPFYLQYGTNQTDLENCKRSCLSNCSCKAAQFQFCGPGNTVGDCALLNDVFSLTNNDGSFMNKTTLFIKVQNSSYLQASPPLISSEKKSKRVPTIVGSTIGASFGLLLMVLTCFAYIFRSRKGLEEDEEEFLDQIPGMPTRFSYEELTVMTENFSEKLGEGGFGSVFEGTMSDGTKIAVKRLQGFGNVKKSFLAEVATIGSIHHVNLVKLVGFCAEKSHRLLVYEYMGNGSLDRWIFHGKQEQSLTWDVREKLFQTSPRA
;
A
#
# COMPACT_ATOMS: atom_id res chain seq x y z
N MET A 1 -0.52 7.02 75.11
CA MET A 1 -1.42 6.11 74.36
C MET A 1 -0.78 5.96 72.98
N LEU A 2 -0.30 4.81 72.50
CA LEU A 2 -0.87 3.44 72.49
C LEU A 2 -2.24 3.43 71.78
N SER A 3 -2.50 2.67 70.70
CA SER A 3 -1.78 1.59 69.99
C SER A 3 -2.08 1.66 68.46
N LEU A 4 -1.27 1.22 67.48
CA LEU A 4 -0.83 -0.16 67.14
C LEU A 4 -2.04 -1.10 66.87
N LEU A 5 -2.21 -1.84 65.75
CA LEU A 5 -1.29 -2.37 64.71
C LEU A 5 -1.95 -2.55 63.30
N ILE A 6 -1.12 -2.78 62.24
CA ILE A 6 -1.25 -3.76 61.10
C ILE A 6 -2.58 -3.77 60.30
N LEU A 7 -2.65 -3.70 58.96
CA LEU A 7 -1.72 -3.60 57.80
C LEU A 7 -2.53 -2.92 56.62
N SER A 8 -2.22 -2.88 55.31
CA SER A 8 -1.21 -3.50 54.41
C SER A 8 -0.92 -2.61 53.18
N SER A 9 -0.08 -3.08 52.24
CA SER A 9 0.32 -2.44 50.99
C SER A 9 -0.78 -2.28 49.91
N GLN A 10 -0.74 -1.17 49.17
CA GLN A 10 -0.90 -1.16 47.70
C GLN A 10 -0.17 0.05 47.09
N HIS A 11 0.16 -0.03 45.79
CA HIS A 11 1.20 0.81 45.19
C HIS A 11 0.71 2.16 44.68
N LEU A 12 1.39 3.24 45.10
CA LEU A 12 1.51 4.47 44.32
C LEU A 12 2.66 4.29 43.32
N ILE A 13 2.39 4.43 42.01
CA ILE A 13 3.43 4.63 40.99
C ILE A 13 3.00 5.80 40.10
N SER A 14 3.53 6.98 40.40
CA SER A 14 3.77 8.00 39.38
C SER A 14 5.08 7.64 38.68
N CYS A 15 5.09 7.65 37.34
CA CYS A 15 6.26 7.27 36.54
C CYS A 15 6.60 8.32 35.47
N GLN A 16 6.97 9.52 35.93
CA GLN A 16 7.98 10.32 35.24
C GLN A 16 9.24 10.41 36.11
N PRO A 17 10.41 10.00 35.62
CA PRO A 17 11.68 10.49 36.10
C PRO A 17 12.01 11.81 35.38
N PRO A 18 12.04 12.97 36.05
CA PRO A 18 12.74 14.13 35.51
C PRO A 18 14.26 13.87 35.53
N GLU A 19 14.94 14.29 34.45
CA GLU A 19 16.39 14.52 34.35
C GLU A 19 17.33 13.59 35.16
N ALA A 20 17.51 12.35 34.69
CA ALA A 20 18.52 11.44 35.20
C ALA A 20 19.45 10.93 34.08
N PHE A 21 20.74 11.31 34.14
CA PHE A 21 21.76 10.77 33.23
C PHE A 21 22.02 9.29 33.55
N ILE A 22 21.92 8.41 32.55
CA ILE A 22 21.99 6.95 32.76
C ILE A 22 23.40 6.49 33.13
N THR A 23 23.51 5.78 34.26
CA THR A 23 24.70 5.03 34.66
C THR A 23 24.35 3.56 34.91
N ASN A 24 24.91 2.67 34.09
CA ASN A 24 24.96 1.20 34.20
C ASN A 24 23.82 0.46 34.94
N SER A 25 22.70 0.22 34.24
CA SER A 25 22.15 -1.14 34.04
C SER A 25 21.03 -1.10 32.98
N SER A 26 20.73 -2.23 32.34
CA SER A 26 19.65 -2.33 31.36
C SER A 26 18.28 -2.28 32.05
N ILE A 27 17.44 -1.31 31.70
CA ILE A 27 16.08 -1.23 32.25
C ILE A 27 15.25 -2.37 31.66
N SER A 28 14.57 -3.14 32.51
CA SER A 28 13.84 -4.34 32.12
C SER A 28 12.45 -4.42 32.75
N TRP A 29 11.45 -4.78 31.94
CA TRP A 29 10.06 -4.97 32.35
C TRP A 29 9.63 -6.41 32.07
N ILE A 30 9.01 -7.05 33.07
CA ILE A 30 8.55 -8.45 32.99
C ILE A 30 7.02 -8.46 32.91
N ASN A 31 6.44 -9.26 32.02
CA ASN A 31 4.98 -9.41 31.96
C ASN A 31 4.45 -10.25 33.13
N SER A 32 3.33 -9.83 33.73
CA SER A 32 2.77 -10.47 34.92
C SER A 32 1.27 -10.71 34.78
N LEU A 33 0.75 -11.70 35.51
CA LEU A 33 -0.66 -12.11 35.50
C LEU A 33 -1.57 -11.16 36.31
N ALA A 34 -1.49 -9.86 36.00
CA ALA A 34 -2.32 -8.80 36.56
C ALA A 34 -3.74 -8.84 35.96
N ARG A 35 -4.60 -9.71 36.49
CA ARG A 35 -5.98 -9.93 35.99
C ARG A 35 -6.79 -8.63 35.95
N PHE A 36 -7.33 -8.30 34.77
CA PHE A 36 -8.33 -7.25 34.57
C PHE A 36 -9.74 -7.85 34.37
N THR A 37 -10.75 -7.10 34.77
CA THR A 37 -12.18 -7.42 34.55
C THR A 37 -12.61 -7.06 33.12
N ASP A 38 -12.08 -7.77 32.12
CA ASP A 38 -12.62 -7.82 30.75
C ASP A 38 -12.04 -9.00 29.90
N GLY A 39 -11.42 -9.99 30.55
CA GLY A 39 -10.93 -11.20 29.86
C GLY A 39 -9.61 -11.06 29.10
N VAL A 40 -8.85 -9.99 29.35
CA VAL A 40 -7.50 -9.74 28.80
C VAL A 40 -6.64 -9.12 29.91
N THR A 41 -5.40 -9.58 30.08
CA THR A 41 -4.48 -9.07 31.11
C THR A 41 -3.54 -8.03 30.51
N LEU A 42 -3.37 -6.88 31.16
CA LEU A 42 -2.49 -5.78 30.73
C LEU A 42 -1.40 -5.49 31.76
N THR A 43 -0.13 -5.63 31.38
CA THR A 43 1.01 -5.07 32.12
C THR A 43 1.48 -3.79 31.39
N PRO A 44 1.07 -2.58 31.82
CA PRO A 44 1.51 -1.33 31.20
C PRO A 44 2.97 -1.02 31.55
N ILE A 45 3.66 -0.31 30.65
CA ILE A 45 5.07 0.09 30.78
C ILE A 45 5.22 1.62 30.69
N LEU A 46 4.61 2.24 29.68
CA LEU A 46 4.39 3.69 29.61
C LEU A 46 2.92 3.94 29.28
N SER A 47 2.38 5.06 29.77
CA SER A 47 1.16 5.67 29.26
C SER A 47 1.42 7.12 28.86
N ARG A 48 0.62 7.60 27.90
CA ARG A 48 0.61 8.99 27.47
C ARG A 48 -0.83 9.43 27.27
N GLU A 49 -1.25 10.37 28.11
CA GLU A 49 -2.53 11.05 28.00
C GLU A 49 -2.37 12.22 27.00
N GLY A 50 -3.28 12.28 26.03
CA GLY A 50 -3.61 13.47 25.24
C GLY A 50 -4.99 13.99 25.66
N ASN A 51 -5.49 15.02 24.98
CA ASN A 51 -6.72 15.73 25.40
C ASN A 51 -7.96 14.82 25.53
N GLU A 52 -8.08 13.79 24.68
CA GLU A 52 -9.28 12.96 24.51
C GLU A 52 -8.95 11.48 24.21
N THR A 53 -7.66 11.13 24.29
CA THR A 53 -7.15 9.79 24.00
C THR A 53 -6.03 9.46 24.97
N VAL A 54 -5.96 8.20 25.37
CA VAL A 54 -4.86 7.67 26.18
C VAL A 54 -4.20 6.56 25.39
N PHE A 55 -2.92 6.74 25.08
CA PHE A 55 -2.09 5.68 24.53
C PHE A 55 -1.31 5.00 25.67
N ALA A 56 -1.12 3.69 25.58
CA ALA A 56 -0.22 2.98 26.48
C ALA A 56 0.56 1.90 25.74
N CYS A 57 1.84 1.73 26.07
CA CYS A 57 2.62 0.58 25.61
C CYS A 57 2.83 -0.41 26.76
N GLY A 58 2.78 -1.70 26.46
CA GLY A 58 2.87 -2.75 27.47
C GLY A 58 2.61 -4.14 26.90
N PHE A 59 2.48 -5.11 27.80
CA PHE A 59 2.14 -6.49 27.45
C PHE A 59 0.64 -6.74 27.56
N LEU A 60 0.06 -7.25 26.48
CA LEU A 60 -1.32 -7.70 26.41
C LEU A 60 -1.35 -9.24 26.36
N CYS A 61 -1.84 -9.87 27.42
CA CYS A 61 -1.88 -11.32 27.61
C CYS A 61 -3.31 -11.87 27.53
N ASP A 62 -3.45 -13.12 27.08
CA ASP A 62 -4.67 -13.90 27.29
C ASP A 62 -4.94 -14.18 28.80
N ASN A 63 -6.10 -14.79 29.11
CA ASN A 63 -6.51 -15.09 30.48
C ASN A 63 -5.61 -16.10 31.23
N ASN A 64 -4.81 -16.88 30.50
CA ASN A 64 -3.97 -17.95 31.04
C ASN A 64 -2.50 -17.53 31.12
N GLY A 65 -2.09 -16.42 30.52
CA GLY A 65 -0.70 -16.04 30.31
C GLY A 65 0.03 -16.92 29.29
N THR A 66 -0.71 -17.64 28.44
CA THR A 66 -0.13 -18.57 27.46
C THR A 66 0.37 -17.87 26.20
N ALA A 67 -0.30 -16.80 25.77
CA ALA A 67 0.09 -15.93 24.68
C ALA A 67 0.00 -14.47 25.11
N CYS A 68 1.13 -13.78 25.08
CA CYS A 68 1.28 -12.37 25.38
C CYS A 68 1.98 -11.63 24.22
N VAL A 69 1.51 -10.42 23.92
CA VAL A 69 2.11 -9.55 22.90
C VAL A 69 2.52 -8.22 23.51
N PHE A 70 3.73 -7.75 23.21
CA PHE A 70 4.13 -6.37 23.46
C PHE A 70 3.58 -5.48 22.35
N GLY A 71 3.05 -4.30 22.70
CA GLY A 71 2.46 -3.39 21.73
C GLY A 71 1.99 -2.06 22.29
N VAL A 72 1.37 -1.26 21.43
CA VAL A 72 0.69 0.00 21.79
C VAL A 72 -0.81 -0.18 21.70
N LEU A 73 -1.50 0.40 22.68
CA LEU A 73 -2.94 0.37 22.88
C LEU A 73 -3.48 1.80 22.81
N ILE A 74 -4.61 2.01 22.14
CA ILE A 74 -5.42 3.22 22.24
C ILE A 74 -6.59 2.97 23.20
N SER A 75 -6.94 3.98 23.99
CA SER A 75 -8.09 3.99 24.89
C SER A 75 -8.76 5.38 24.84
N PRO A 76 -10.10 5.44 24.99
CA PRO A 76 -10.82 6.71 25.06
C PRO A 76 -10.67 7.43 26.40
N GLN A 77 -10.43 6.71 27.51
CA GLN A 77 -10.44 7.29 28.85
C GLN A 77 -9.79 6.38 29.90
N ILE A 78 -9.22 7.00 30.93
CA ILE A 78 -8.88 6.33 32.20
C ILE A 78 -10.09 6.44 33.15
N ILE A 79 -10.43 5.35 33.84
CA ILE A 79 -11.40 5.33 34.94
C ILE A 79 -10.64 4.98 36.23
N GLY A 80 -10.43 5.98 37.09
CA GLY A 80 -9.63 5.81 38.31
C GLY A 80 -8.17 5.47 37.98
N SER A 81 -7.74 4.26 38.29
CA SER A 81 -6.39 3.75 37.97
C SER A 81 -6.35 2.80 36.76
N TYR A 82 -7.45 2.70 35.99
CA TYR A 82 -7.61 1.68 34.95
C TYR A 82 -7.83 2.29 33.56
N ILE A 83 -7.09 1.80 32.57
CA ILE A 83 -7.28 2.13 31.15
C ILE A 83 -8.55 1.41 30.66
N SER A 84 -9.55 2.17 30.23
CA SER A 84 -10.87 1.65 29.88
C SER A 84 -10.96 1.28 28.40
N TYR A 85 -11.65 0.18 28.06
CA TYR A 85 -11.87 -0.31 26.68
C TYR A 85 -10.65 -0.26 25.73
N PRO A 86 -9.46 -0.74 26.10
CA PRO A 86 -8.26 -0.60 25.28
C PRO A 86 -8.35 -1.42 23.98
N ARG A 87 -7.81 -0.87 22.87
CA ARG A 87 -7.65 -1.55 21.58
C ARG A 87 -6.16 -1.57 21.20
N LEU A 88 -5.64 -2.76 20.89
CA LEU A 88 -4.29 -2.92 20.35
C LEU A 88 -4.23 -2.32 18.94
N VAL A 89 -3.28 -1.41 18.70
CA VAL A 89 -3.09 -0.67 17.45
C VAL A 89 -1.68 -0.80 16.88
N TRP A 90 -0.75 -1.35 17.65
CA TRP A 90 0.57 -1.78 17.17
C TRP A 90 1.08 -2.95 18.00
N SER A 91 1.89 -3.85 17.44
CA SER A 91 2.57 -4.91 18.20
C SER A 91 3.88 -5.36 17.58
N ALA A 92 4.87 -5.58 18.44
CA ALA A 92 6.19 -6.10 18.08
C ALA A 92 6.18 -7.57 17.64
N ASN A 93 5.37 -8.42 18.30
CA ASN A 93 5.52 -9.88 18.25
C ASN A 93 4.20 -10.62 18.02
N ARG A 94 3.22 -10.00 17.33
CA ARG A 94 1.89 -10.59 17.06
C ARG A 94 1.88 -12.00 16.45
N ASN A 95 2.93 -12.38 15.72
CA ASN A 95 3.10 -13.72 15.12
C ASN A 95 3.83 -14.72 16.05
N ASN A 96 4.57 -14.23 17.04
CA ASN A 96 5.34 -15.02 17.99
C ASN A 96 5.02 -14.54 19.43
N PRO A 97 3.83 -14.85 19.97
CA PRO A 97 3.47 -14.47 21.34
C PRO A 97 4.45 -15.07 22.35
N VAL A 98 4.80 -14.29 23.38
CA VAL A 98 5.62 -14.74 24.50
C VAL A 98 4.75 -15.28 25.63
N ARG A 99 5.33 -16.06 26.54
CA ARG A 99 4.63 -16.60 27.72
C ARG A 99 4.67 -15.59 28.87
N ALA A 100 4.03 -15.89 30.00
CA ALA A 100 4.25 -15.16 31.25
C ALA A 100 5.71 -15.27 31.74
N ASN A 101 6.21 -14.24 32.43
CA ASN A 101 7.61 -14.05 32.83
C ASN A 101 8.61 -13.77 31.67
N ALA A 102 8.11 -13.42 30.47
CA ALA A 102 8.90 -12.83 29.41
C ALA A 102 9.34 -11.39 29.77
N THR A 103 10.50 -10.97 29.25
CA THR A 103 11.14 -9.70 29.58
C THR A 103 11.35 -8.82 28.34
N LEU A 104 10.88 -7.57 28.41
CA LEU A 104 11.32 -6.49 27.53
C LEU A 104 12.54 -5.81 28.18
N GLN A 105 13.65 -5.70 27.46
CA GLN A 105 14.88 -5.05 27.92
C GLN A 105 15.23 -3.88 27.01
N LEU A 106 15.52 -2.72 27.61
CA LEU A 106 16.19 -1.61 26.94
C LEU A 106 17.70 -1.76 27.11
N ARG A 107 18.43 -1.85 25.99
CA ARG A 107 19.89 -1.95 25.96
C ARG A 107 20.48 -0.80 25.14
N GLN A 108 21.56 -0.20 25.64
CA GLN A 108 22.20 0.95 25.00
C GLN A 108 22.81 0.63 23.62
N ASP A 109 23.14 -0.64 23.37
CA ASP A 109 23.88 -1.16 22.21
C ASP A 109 22.98 -1.76 21.10
N GLY A 110 21.65 -1.69 21.24
CA GLY A 110 20.73 -2.17 20.20
C GLY A 110 19.24 -1.84 20.37
N GLY A 111 18.86 -1.14 21.45
CA GLY A 111 17.50 -0.66 21.69
C GLY A 111 16.64 -1.63 22.48
N LEU A 112 15.38 -1.79 22.09
CA LEU A 112 14.48 -2.74 22.73
C LEU A 112 14.70 -4.16 22.22
N PHE A 113 14.76 -5.10 23.17
CA PHE A 113 14.81 -6.55 22.97
C PHE A 113 13.68 -7.21 23.76
N LEU A 114 12.88 -8.04 23.09
CA LEU A 114 11.89 -8.90 23.72
C LEU A 114 12.42 -10.32 23.80
N ILE A 115 12.46 -10.87 25.02
CA ILE A 115 13.00 -12.18 25.34
C ILE A 115 11.91 -12.97 26.07
N ASP A 116 11.60 -14.19 25.64
CA ASP A 116 10.63 -15.04 26.34
C ASP A 116 11.23 -15.63 27.64
N SER A 117 10.34 -16.13 28.49
CA SER A 117 10.59 -16.87 29.73
C SER A 117 11.63 -18.01 29.65
N ASP A 118 11.89 -18.58 28.47
CA ASP A 118 12.92 -19.60 28.22
C ASP A 118 14.29 -19.03 27.78
N GLY A 119 14.41 -17.71 27.65
CA GLY A 119 15.63 -17.02 27.21
C GLY A 119 15.70 -16.78 25.70
N THR A 120 14.73 -17.26 24.91
CA THR A 120 14.70 -17.03 23.44
C THR A 120 14.47 -15.55 23.13
N MET A 121 15.30 -14.94 22.28
CA MET A 121 15.06 -13.60 21.74
C MET A 121 14.03 -13.67 20.61
N ILE A 122 12.90 -13.00 20.80
CA ILE A 122 11.71 -13.10 19.94
C ILE A 122 11.56 -11.90 19.00
N TRP A 123 11.96 -10.72 19.46
CA TRP A 123 11.93 -9.49 18.67
C TRP A 123 12.98 -8.48 19.16
N SER A 124 13.49 -7.64 18.27
CA SER A 124 14.31 -6.48 18.66
C SER A 124 14.27 -5.37 17.61
N THR A 125 14.40 -4.13 18.09
CA THR A 125 14.46 -2.92 17.23
C THR A 125 15.71 -2.87 16.35
N ARG A 126 16.84 -3.43 16.82
CA ARG A 126 18.14 -3.45 16.13
C ARG A 126 18.58 -2.06 15.65
N THR A 127 18.52 -1.10 16.57
CA THR A 127 18.98 0.28 16.31
C THR A 127 20.46 0.33 15.96
N GLY A 128 20.83 1.08 14.93
CA GLY A 128 22.22 1.25 14.47
C GLY A 128 23.05 2.26 15.28
N GLY A 129 22.61 2.61 16.49
CA GLY A 129 23.19 3.70 17.30
C GLY A 129 22.82 3.61 18.77
N ILE A 130 23.48 4.41 19.60
CA ILE A 130 23.38 4.31 21.07
C ILE A 130 22.04 4.85 21.56
N VAL A 131 21.27 3.99 22.24
CA VAL A 131 19.94 4.33 22.74
C VAL A 131 20.02 4.95 24.13
N ALA A 132 19.47 6.16 24.28
CA ALA A 132 19.35 6.86 25.56
C ALA A 132 17.98 6.65 26.23
N GLY A 133 16.94 6.29 25.47
CA GLY A 133 15.64 5.98 26.04
C GLY A 133 14.60 5.59 25.00
N PHE A 134 13.38 5.35 25.48
CA PHE A 134 12.18 5.37 24.63
C PHE A 134 11.05 6.13 25.33
N ASN A 135 10.11 6.63 24.53
CA ASN A 135 8.97 7.41 24.98
C ASN A 135 7.73 7.05 24.15
N LEU A 136 6.54 7.34 24.68
CA LEU A 136 5.27 7.23 23.96
C LEU A 136 4.72 8.64 23.70
N THR A 137 4.55 8.98 22.43
CA THR A 137 4.02 10.28 22.02
C THR A 137 2.50 10.36 22.24
N VAL A 138 1.96 11.59 22.23
CA VAL A 138 0.50 11.83 22.35
C VAL A 138 -0.33 11.31 21.15
N LEU A 139 0.33 10.87 20.08
CA LEU A 139 -0.27 10.23 18.90
C LEU A 139 -0.12 8.70 18.91
N GLY A 140 0.43 8.12 19.97
CA GLY A 140 0.66 6.67 20.07
C GLY A 140 1.91 6.15 19.37
N ASN A 141 2.74 7.01 18.77
CA ASN A 141 4.05 6.60 18.27
C ASN A 141 4.99 6.27 19.44
N LEU A 142 5.50 5.03 19.48
CA LEU A 142 6.53 4.57 20.40
C LEU A 142 7.90 4.85 19.76
N VAL A 143 8.66 5.79 20.34
CA VAL A 143 9.91 6.30 19.77
C VAL A 143 11.10 5.94 20.65
N LEU A 144 12.20 5.48 20.04
CA LEU A 144 13.52 5.34 20.68
C LEU A 144 14.37 6.55 20.30
N PHE A 145 15.15 7.07 21.25
CA PHE A 145 15.95 8.29 21.05
C PHE A 145 17.40 8.16 21.53
N ASP A 146 18.30 8.94 20.91
CA ASP A 146 19.72 9.05 21.26
C ASP A 146 19.98 10.06 22.40
N LYS A 147 21.25 10.25 22.79
CA LYS A 147 21.63 11.22 23.84
C LYS A 147 21.46 12.69 23.45
N SER A 148 21.18 12.98 22.18
CA SER A 148 20.86 14.29 21.63
C SER A 148 19.34 14.48 21.42
N ASN A 149 18.52 13.52 21.87
CA ASN A 149 17.08 13.48 21.72
C ASN A 149 16.59 13.37 20.25
N HIS A 150 17.42 12.86 19.34
CA HIS A 150 16.99 12.49 17.99
C HIS A 150 16.30 11.12 18.01
N THR A 151 15.20 10.97 17.25
CA THR A 151 14.56 9.67 17.03
C THR A 151 15.45 8.77 16.18
N ILE A 152 15.76 7.57 16.68
CA ILE A 152 16.60 6.55 16.01
C ILE A 152 15.82 5.30 15.61
N TRP A 153 14.59 5.15 16.10
CA TRP A 153 13.61 4.14 15.67
C TRP A 153 12.22 4.57 16.14
N GLN A 154 11.16 4.23 15.39
CA GLN A 154 9.79 4.52 15.78
C GLN A 154 8.80 3.42 15.32
N SER A 155 7.73 3.18 16.09
CA SER A 155 6.72 2.18 15.74
C SER A 155 5.91 2.56 14.49
N PHE A 156 5.79 3.86 14.19
CA PHE A 156 5.10 4.35 12.99
C PHE A 156 5.74 3.87 11.68
N ASP A 157 7.04 3.57 11.67
CA ASP A 157 7.75 3.01 10.49
C ASP A 157 7.47 1.51 10.28
N HIS A 158 6.80 0.87 11.25
CA HIS A 158 6.54 -0.58 11.26
C HIS A 158 5.07 -0.87 11.62
N PRO A 159 4.08 -0.42 10.81
CA PRO A 159 2.67 -0.69 11.09
C PRO A 159 2.34 -2.19 11.09
N THR A 160 1.21 -2.55 11.69
CA THR A 160 0.75 -3.95 11.80
C THR A 160 -0.52 -4.19 10.99
N ASP A 161 -1.68 -4.08 11.65
CA ASP A 161 -3.02 -4.14 11.07
C ASP A 161 -3.75 -2.79 11.12
N CYS A 162 -3.20 -1.81 11.86
CA CYS A 162 -3.81 -0.51 12.11
C CYS A 162 -2.97 0.67 11.62
N TRP A 163 -3.64 1.80 11.44
CA TRP A 163 -3.10 3.12 11.09
C TRP A 163 -3.69 4.16 12.06
N LEU A 164 -2.82 4.99 12.67
CA LEU A 164 -3.20 6.01 13.64
C LEU A 164 -3.22 7.44 13.03
N PRO A 165 -4.08 8.35 13.53
CA PRO A 165 -4.04 9.77 13.16
C PRO A 165 -2.64 10.37 13.35
N GLY A 166 -2.14 11.10 12.35
CA GLY A 166 -0.80 11.69 12.35
C GLY A 166 0.35 10.73 12.07
N GLN A 167 0.07 9.43 11.84
CA GLN A 167 1.06 8.52 11.24
C GLN A 167 1.07 8.71 9.73
N MET A 168 2.25 9.00 9.16
CA MET A 168 2.46 8.91 7.72
C MET A 168 2.74 7.45 7.35
N ILE A 169 2.11 6.95 6.28
CA ILE A 169 2.46 5.66 5.67
C ILE A 169 3.07 5.92 4.29
N ASN A 170 4.30 5.47 4.12
CA ASN A 170 5.16 5.68 2.96
C ASN A 170 5.04 4.55 1.94
N GLU A 171 5.49 4.80 0.71
CA GLU A 171 5.58 3.80 -0.35
C GLU A 171 6.34 2.54 0.10
N GLY A 172 5.78 1.36 -0.19
CA GLY A 172 6.34 0.06 0.17
C GLY A 172 5.98 -0.44 1.58
N GLN A 173 5.45 0.42 2.47
CA GLN A 173 4.87 -0.03 3.74
C GLN A 173 3.51 -0.74 3.51
N LYS A 174 3.15 -1.62 4.45
CA LYS A 174 2.02 -2.56 4.28
C LYS A 174 1.26 -2.72 5.59
N LEU A 175 -0.07 -2.83 5.51
CA LEU A 175 -0.92 -3.31 6.60
C LEU A 175 -1.25 -4.79 6.32
N ARG A 176 -1.00 -5.67 7.28
CA ARG A 176 -1.45 -7.08 7.22
C ARG A 176 -2.54 -7.31 8.26
N SER A 177 -3.64 -7.91 7.83
CA SER A 177 -4.80 -8.16 8.69
C SER A 177 -4.48 -9.09 9.87
N SER A 178 -5.42 -9.30 10.78
CA SER A 178 -5.37 -10.41 11.74
C SER A 178 -5.96 -11.69 11.13
N VAL A 179 -5.60 -12.86 11.64
CA VAL A 179 -6.28 -14.13 11.29
C VAL A 179 -7.74 -14.12 11.76
N SER A 180 -8.00 -13.52 12.92
CA SER A 180 -9.36 -13.17 13.35
C SER A 180 -9.36 -12.08 14.43
N ALA A 181 -10.54 -11.58 14.79
CA ALA A 181 -10.74 -10.74 15.98
C ALA A 181 -10.15 -11.31 17.30
N THR A 182 -9.95 -12.64 17.40
CA THR A 182 -9.30 -13.30 18.56
C THR A 182 -7.84 -13.68 18.29
N ASN A 183 -7.51 -14.19 17.10
CA ASN A 183 -6.15 -14.54 16.72
C ASN A 183 -5.47 -13.38 15.97
N ARG A 184 -4.62 -12.65 16.72
CA ARG A 184 -3.95 -11.42 16.25
C ARG A 184 -2.69 -11.66 15.39
N SER A 185 -2.30 -12.90 15.13
CA SER A 185 -1.25 -13.19 14.13
C SER A 185 -1.66 -12.70 12.74
N GLU A 186 -0.70 -12.53 11.84
CA GLU A 186 -0.96 -12.05 10.47
C GLU A 186 -1.93 -12.96 9.70
N GLY A 187 -2.98 -12.34 9.17
CA GLY A 187 -4.04 -12.98 8.41
C GLY A 187 -3.76 -13.10 6.91
N LEU A 188 -4.82 -13.41 6.16
CA LEU A 188 -4.75 -13.67 4.71
C LEU A 188 -4.78 -12.41 3.85
N PHE A 189 -4.87 -11.21 4.40
CA PHE A 189 -4.99 -9.97 3.62
C PHE A 189 -3.81 -9.04 3.85
N THR A 190 -3.29 -8.46 2.77
CA THR A 190 -2.27 -7.38 2.80
C THR A 190 -2.73 -6.18 1.98
N LEU A 191 -2.77 -5.00 2.59
CA LEU A 191 -2.83 -3.70 1.92
C LEU A 191 -1.42 -3.15 1.77
N GLU A 192 -1.04 -2.73 0.57
CA GLU A 192 0.30 -2.27 0.22
C GLU A 192 0.24 -0.86 -0.37
N VAL A 193 1.01 0.07 0.21
CA VAL A 193 1.01 1.49 -0.18
C VAL A 193 1.96 1.70 -1.35
N GLN A 194 1.47 2.33 -2.40
CA GLN A 194 2.25 2.77 -3.56
C GLN A 194 2.30 4.29 -3.63
N ARG A 195 3.23 4.84 -4.42
CA ARG A 195 3.40 6.29 -4.61
C ARG A 195 2.13 7.08 -4.96
N PHE A 196 1.14 6.41 -5.58
CA PHE A 196 -0.07 7.04 -6.11
C PHE A 196 -1.38 6.35 -5.67
N GLY A 197 -1.34 5.53 -4.62
CA GLY A 197 -2.54 4.85 -4.10
C GLY A 197 -2.24 3.56 -3.34
N PHE A 198 -3.16 2.60 -3.41
CA PHE A 198 -3.13 1.36 -2.63
C PHE A 198 -3.43 0.13 -3.50
N LEU A 199 -2.74 -0.98 -3.22
CA LEU A 199 -3.06 -2.30 -3.74
C LEU A 199 -3.46 -3.23 -2.58
N ALA A 200 -4.56 -3.97 -2.69
CA ALA A 200 -4.95 -4.97 -1.70
C ALA A 200 -4.93 -6.39 -2.29
N TYR A 201 -4.33 -7.30 -1.53
CA TYR A 201 -4.07 -8.68 -1.92
C TYR A 201 -4.66 -9.67 -0.92
N ILE A 202 -5.12 -10.82 -1.42
CA ILE A 202 -5.26 -12.04 -0.63
C ILE A 202 -4.02 -12.92 -0.83
N GLU A 203 -3.51 -13.45 0.27
CA GLU A 203 -2.20 -14.12 0.38
C GLU A 203 -2.28 -15.61 -0.03
N SER A 204 -2.87 -15.86 -1.20
CA SER A 204 -2.81 -17.13 -1.93
C SER A 204 -1.45 -17.32 -2.63
N ASN A 205 -1.26 -18.45 -3.34
CA ASN A 205 -0.02 -18.76 -4.05
C ASN A 205 -0.29 -19.05 -5.55
N PRO A 206 -0.02 -18.10 -6.47
CA PRO A 206 0.53 -16.75 -6.25
C PRO A 206 -0.48 -15.81 -5.56
N ARG A 207 0.02 -14.74 -4.93
CA ARG A 207 -0.80 -13.70 -4.27
C ARG A 207 -1.79 -13.11 -5.29
N GLN A 208 -3.08 -13.12 -4.97
CA GLN A 208 -4.11 -12.56 -5.83
C GLN A 208 -4.43 -11.13 -5.39
N LEU A 209 -4.24 -10.19 -6.31
CA LEU A 209 -4.77 -8.82 -6.20
C LEU A 209 -6.31 -8.90 -6.21
N TYR A 210 -6.99 -8.09 -5.40
CA TYR A 210 -8.45 -7.90 -5.48
C TYR A 210 -8.84 -6.42 -5.57
N PHE A 211 -8.00 -5.51 -5.10
CA PHE A 211 -8.20 -4.07 -5.22
C PHE A 211 -6.93 -3.37 -5.73
N SER A 212 -7.11 -2.42 -6.64
CA SER A 212 -6.07 -1.50 -7.11
C SER A 212 -6.65 -0.10 -7.23
N MET A 213 -5.87 0.90 -6.82
CA MET A 213 -6.21 2.31 -6.99
C MET A 213 -4.97 3.10 -7.45
N GLU A 214 -5.02 3.61 -8.69
CA GLU A 214 -3.88 4.20 -9.41
C GLU A 214 -4.02 5.72 -9.65
N ARG A 215 -5.06 6.40 -9.11
CA ARG A 215 -5.33 7.83 -9.37
C ARG A 215 -5.25 8.70 -8.12
N THR A 216 -4.19 9.51 -8.03
CA THR A 216 -4.15 10.67 -7.13
C THR A 216 -4.95 11.84 -7.67
N PHE A 217 -6.21 11.93 -7.25
CA PHE A 217 -6.90 13.15 -6.83
C PHE A 217 -7.86 12.74 -5.71
N ASN A 218 -8.25 13.64 -4.82
CA ASN A 218 -8.94 13.30 -3.56
C ASN A 218 -8.06 12.39 -2.67
N ILE A 219 -8.25 11.06 -2.66
CA ILE A 219 -7.85 10.14 -1.56
C ILE A 219 -6.54 10.48 -0.82
N PHE A 220 -5.37 10.55 -1.46
CA PHE A 220 -4.11 10.68 -0.71
C PHE A 220 -4.03 12.02 0.04
N GLU A 221 -4.63 13.07 -0.51
CA GLU A 221 -4.84 14.33 0.19
C GLU A 221 -6.07 14.30 1.09
N GLU A 222 -7.21 13.71 0.72
CA GLU A 222 -8.34 13.56 1.66
C GLU A 222 -8.02 12.69 2.88
N ILE A 223 -6.96 11.88 2.84
CA ILE A 223 -6.46 11.04 3.93
C ILE A 223 -5.25 11.67 4.66
N LEU A 224 -4.43 12.51 4.02
CA LEU A 224 -3.36 13.28 4.70
C LEU A 224 -3.83 14.65 5.23
N ILE A 225 -4.80 15.28 4.58
CA ILE A 225 -5.61 16.41 5.06
C ILE A 225 -6.64 15.92 6.10
N LEU A 226 -6.58 14.65 6.52
CA LEU A 226 -6.93 14.24 7.89
C LEU A 226 -5.89 14.75 8.91
N ASN A 227 -5.61 16.06 8.83
CA ASN A 227 -5.73 16.96 9.97
C ASN A 227 -7.09 16.71 10.65
N PHE A 228 -7.21 15.59 11.36
CA PHE A 228 -8.37 15.25 12.15
C PHE A 228 -8.41 16.17 13.39
N THR A 229 -8.82 17.41 13.20
CA THR A 229 -9.08 18.38 14.28
C THR A 229 -10.42 18.06 14.95
N PHE A 230 -10.59 16.82 15.45
CA PHE A 230 -11.89 16.29 15.87
C PHE A 230 -11.82 15.52 17.18
N SER A 231 -12.95 15.59 17.88
CA SER A 231 -12.97 15.59 19.34
C SER A 231 -13.36 14.25 19.96
N ASN A 232 -12.65 13.15 19.65
CA ASN A 232 -12.83 11.80 20.22
C ASN A 232 -11.77 10.78 19.74
N ALA A 233 -11.59 9.68 20.48
CA ALA A 233 -10.69 8.59 20.10
C ALA A 233 -11.07 7.88 18.79
N ARG A 234 -10.09 7.73 17.88
CA ARG A 234 -10.23 7.07 16.57
C ARG A 234 -8.97 6.31 16.14
N PHE A 235 -9.14 5.27 15.33
CA PHE A 235 -8.06 4.59 14.59
C PHE A 235 -8.62 3.93 13.32
N VAL A 236 -7.76 3.67 12.33
CA VAL A 236 -8.11 2.87 11.14
C VAL A 236 -7.51 1.46 11.30
N ARG A 237 -8.23 0.42 10.86
CA ARG A 237 -7.77 -0.97 10.85
C ARG A 237 -8.14 -1.68 9.55
N PHE A 238 -7.21 -2.48 9.04
CA PHE A 238 -7.41 -3.40 7.95
C PHE A 238 -7.89 -4.76 8.49
N GLY A 239 -9.09 -5.18 8.07
CA GLY A 239 -9.86 -6.27 8.66
C GLY A 239 -9.39 -7.67 8.28
N ASP A 240 -9.77 -8.66 9.09
CA ASP A 240 -9.64 -10.10 8.84
C ASP A 240 -10.46 -10.58 7.61
N ASP A 241 -11.28 -9.69 7.04
CA ASP A 241 -12.10 -9.83 5.84
C ASP A 241 -11.65 -8.94 4.64
N GLY A 242 -10.56 -8.17 4.79
CA GLY A 242 -10.00 -7.35 3.72
C GLY A 242 -10.61 -5.95 3.53
N HIS A 243 -11.47 -5.49 4.44
CA HIS A 243 -11.99 -4.11 4.47
C HIS A 243 -11.04 -3.15 5.20
N LEU A 244 -11.10 -1.83 4.96
CA LEU A 244 -10.28 -0.82 5.67
C LEU A 244 -11.17 0.12 6.47
N ARG A 245 -11.42 -0.23 7.74
CA ARG A 245 -12.43 0.43 8.58
C ARG A 245 -11.83 1.48 9.49
N MET A 246 -12.46 2.65 9.54
CA MET A 246 -12.26 3.64 10.60
C MET A 246 -13.17 3.30 11.78
N TYR A 247 -12.58 3.18 12.97
CA TYR A 247 -13.28 3.01 14.23
C TYR A 247 -13.25 4.29 15.05
N HIS A 248 -14.37 4.61 15.70
CA HIS A 248 -14.49 5.72 16.64
C HIS A 248 -14.94 5.25 18.03
N TRP A 249 -14.73 6.09 19.04
CA TRP A 249 -15.38 5.97 20.33
C TRP A 249 -16.64 6.85 20.40
N ARG A 250 -17.78 6.25 20.75
CA ARG A 250 -19.04 6.96 21.10
C ARG A 250 -19.74 6.26 22.27
N GLY A 251 -19.03 6.08 23.38
CA GLY A 251 -19.48 5.28 24.54
C GLY A 251 -19.36 3.76 24.34
N SER A 252 -19.17 3.33 23.09
CA SER A 252 -18.60 2.04 22.71
C SER A 252 -17.69 2.24 21.48
N TRP A 253 -16.89 1.23 21.12
CA TRP A 253 -16.13 1.23 19.88
C TRP A 253 -17.01 0.76 18.72
N SER A 254 -17.32 1.65 17.78
CA SER A 254 -18.10 1.35 16.58
C SER A 254 -17.34 1.73 15.30
N GLU A 255 -17.70 1.08 14.20
CA GLU A 255 -17.27 1.42 12.84
C GLU A 255 -17.93 2.76 12.43
N GLU A 256 -17.14 3.73 11.97
CA GLU A 256 -17.63 5.02 11.46
C GLU A 256 -17.73 5.03 9.93
N ALA A 257 -16.79 4.36 9.25
CA ALA A 257 -16.78 4.18 7.81
C ALA A 257 -15.87 3.01 7.39
N ASP A 258 -16.14 2.41 6.23
CA ASP A 258 -15.19 1.59 5.47
C ASP A 258 -14.66 2.40 4.30
N LEU A 259 -13.34 2.62 4.27
CA LEU A 259 -12.66 3.49 3.32
C LEU A 259 -12.56 2.85 1.93
N LEU A 260 -12.61 1.51 1.84
CA LEU A 260 -12.56 0.81 0.55
C LEU A 260 -13.94 0.71 -0.11
N LYS A 261 -15.04 0.75 0.64
CA LYS A 261 -16.42 0.64 0.12
C LYS A 261 -16.83 1.77 -0.83
N TYR A 262 -16.10 2.89 -0.86
CA TYR A 262 -16.29 3.94 -1.87
C TYR A 262 -15.85 3.51 -3.29
N TYR A 263 -15.05 2.43 -3.40
CA TYR A 263 -14.44 1.96 -4.65
C TYR A 263 -14.67 0.46 -4.92
N ILE A 264 -15.02 -0.30 -3.88
CA ILE A 264 -15.31 -1.73 -3.91
C ILE A 264 -16.76 -1.94 -3.50
N ASP A 265 -17.58 -2.62 -4.33
CA ASP A 265 -18.94 -2.99 -3.95
C ASP A 265 -18.97 -4.12 -2.90
N ASP A 266 -20.17 -4.47 -2.42
CA ASP A 266 -20.35 -5.48 -1.37
C ASP A 266 -20.03 -6.94 -1.79
N CYS A 267 -19.79 -7.19 -3.08
CA CYS A 267 -19.29 -8.45 -3.63
C CYS A 267 -17.81 -8.38 -4.03
N GLY A 268 -17.18 -7.21 -3.96
CA GLY A 268 -15.80 -6.97 -4.42
C GLY A 268 -14.68 -7.53 -3.52
N TYR A 269 -15.02 -8.18 -2.41
CA TYR A 269 -14.06 -8.71 -1.44
C TYR A 269 -13.95 -10.25 -1.54
N PRO A 270 -12.75 -10.84 -1.57
CA PRO A 270 -12.57 -12.27 -1.89
C PRO A 270 -13.35 -13.26 -1.02
N THR A 271 -13.64 -12.97 0.24
CA THR A 271 -14.20 -13.95 1.19
C THR A 271 -15.70 -13.82 1.47
N VAL A 272 -16.43 -12.93 0.79
CA VAL A 272 -17.85 -12.61 1.08
C VAL A 272 -18.77 -13.84 1.03
N CYS A 273 -18.60 -14.68 0.01
CA CYS A 273 -19.45 -15.84 -0.26
C CYS A 273 -18.73 -17.19 -0.11
N GLY A 274 -17.47 -17.20 0.29
CA GLY A 274 -16.65 -18.42 0.32
C GLY A 274 -16.24 -18.89 -1.08
N ASN A 275 -15.55 -20.03 -1.13
CA ASN A 275 -14.88 -20.52 -2.34
C ASN A 275 -15.89 -21.01 -3.41
N TYR A 276 -15.56 -20.74 -4.68
CA TYR A 276 -16.36 -21.09 -5.88
C TYR A 276 -17.82 -20.56 -5.89
N SER A 277 -18.21 -19.69 -4.95
CA SER A 277 -19.58 -19.18 -4.85
C SER A 277 -19.70 -17.81 -5.51
N VAL A 278 -20.78 -17.58 -6.25
CA VAL A 278 -21.07 -16.31 -6.92
C VAL A 278 -21.83 -15.39 -5.96
N CYS A 279 -21.32 -14.16 -5.81
CA CYS A 279 -21.95 -13.07 -5.09
C CYS A 279 -22.73 -12.17 -6.05
N GLU A 280 -24.02 -12.01 -5.78
CA GLU A 280 -24.92 -11.09 -6.46
C GLU A 280 -25.70 -10.30 -5.41
N THR A 281 -25.44 -8.99 -5.26
CA THR A 281 -26.12 -8.12 -4.25
C THR A 281 -26.05 -8.65 -2.80
N ARG A 282 -24.89 -9.18 -2.38
CA ARG A 282 -24.66 -9.93 -1.11
C ARG A 282 -25.36 -11.29 -1.00
N GLN A 283 -26.07 -11.75 -2.03
CA GLN A 283 -26.61 -13.11 -2.08
C GLN A 283 -25.57 -14.07 -2.65
N CYS A 284 -25.30 -15.15 -1.93
CA CYS A 284 -24.29 -16.14 -2.31
C CYS A 284 -24.95 -17.38 -2.90
N THR A 285 -24.58 -17.75 -4.12
CA THR A 285 -25.11 -18.94 -4.81
C THR A 285 -23.97 -19.83 -5.31
N CYS A 286 -24.25 -21.13 -5.48
CA CYS A 286 -23.30 -22.02 -6.15
C CYS A 286 -23.63 -22.07 -7.65
N PRO A 287 -22.65 -21.80 -8.54
CA PRO A 287 -22.90 -21.75 -9.97
C PRO A 287 -23.24 -23.16 -10.48
N GLN A 288 -24.35 -23.26 -11.18
CA GLN A 288 -24.83 -24.51 -11.77
C GLN A 288 -24.29 -24.68 -13.19
N ALA A 289 -24.22 -25.93 -13.65
CA ALA A 289 -23.90 -26.22 -15.04
C ALA A 289 -25.06 -25.84 -15.98
N ALA A 290 -24.77 -25.64 -17.26
CA ALA A 290 -25.80 -25.33 -18.25
C ALA A 290 -26.84 -26.45 -18.32
N VAL A 291 -28.12 -26.11 -18.55
CA VAL A 291 -29.25 -27.06 -18.50
C VAL A 291 -28.96 -28.31 -19.34
N GLY A 292 -28.90 -29.48 -18.67
CA GLY A 292 -28.57 -30.77 -19.28
C GLY A 292 -27.14 -31.28 -19.03
N GLN A 293 -26.27 -30.47 -18.39
CA GLN A 293 -24.94 -30.90 -17.93
C GLN A 293 -24.96 -31.42 -16.49
N THR A 294 -23.95 -32.21 -16.13
CA THR A 294 -23.70 -32.63 -14.74
C THR A 294 -23.20 -31.46 -13.91
N ASN A 295 -23.82 -31.18 -12.76
CA ASN A 295 -23.25 -30.27 -11.77
C ASN A 295 -21.96 -30.86 -11.18
N PHE A 296 -20.89 -30.06 -11.13
CA PHE A 296 -19.60 -30.43 -10.54
C PHE A 296 -19.33 -29.78 -9.17
N LEU A 297 -20.15 -28.79 -8.80
CA LEU A 297 -20.07 -28.05 -7.55
C LEU A 297 -21.32 -28.33 -6.69
N GLN A 298 -21.13 -28.38 -5.38
CA GLN A 298 -22.18 -28.54 -4.38
C GLN A 298 -22.04 -27.48 -3.28
N GLN A 299 -23.15 -26.93 -2.81
CA GLN A 299 -23.15 -25.98 -1.70
C GLN A 299 -22.84 -26.70 -0.38
N ILE A 300 -21.93 -26.13 0.42
CA ILE A 300 -21.54 -26.70 1.72
C ILE A 300 -22.74 -26.72 2.67
N ASN A 301 -23.49 -25.61 2.70
CA ASN A 301 -24.64 -25.46 3.59
C ASN A 301 -25.70 -24.52 2.99
N TYR A 302 -26.83 -25.07 2.58
CA TYR A 302 -27.97 -24.30 2.05
C TYR A 302 -28.58 -23.28 3.04
N ARG A 303 -28.28 -23.40 4.35
CA ARG A 303 -28.69 -22.43 5.38
C ARG A 303 -27.63 -21.37 5.68
N GLN A 304 -26.39 -21.55 5.22
CA GLN A 304 -25.29 -20.58 5.38
C GLN A 304 -24.54 -20.46 4.04
N PRO A 305 -25.17 -19.84 3.02
CA PRO A 305 -24.64 -19.84 1.65
C PRO A 305 -23.25 -19.23 1.50
N ASN A 306 -22.88 -18.32 2.41
CA ASN A 306 -21.58 -17.67 2.49
C ASN A 306 -20.42 -18.57 2.95
N GLN A 307 -20.68 -19.83 3.33
CA GLN A 307 -19.62 -20.84 3.48
C GLN A 307 -19.06 -21.28 2.11
N GLY A 308 -19.84 -21.07 1.04
CA GLY A 308 -19.45 -21.35 -0.33
C GLY A 308 -19.71 -22.78 -0.79
N CYS A 309 -18.94 -23.21 -1.78
CA CYS A 309 -19.18 -24.43 -2.55
C CYS A 309 -17.92 -25.31 -2.57
N VAL A 310 -18.11 -26.61 -2.81
CA VAL A 310 -17.04 -27.60 -2.98
C VAL A 310 -17.20 -28.36 -4.27
N LEU A 311 -16.08 -28.78 -4.86
CA LEU A 311 -16.06 -29.72 -5.97
C LEU A 311 -16.55 -31.10 -5.48
N ILE A 312 -17.57 -31.65 -6.15
CA ILE A 312 -18.16 -32.96 -5.83
C ILE A 312 -17.13 -34.09 -6.04
N THR A 313 -16.21 -33.91 -6.98
CA THR A 313 -15.02 -34.74 -7.16
C THR A 313 -13.79 -33.84 -7.11
N PRO A 314 -12.97 -33.91 -6.04
CA PRO A 314 -11.70 -33.19 -5.98
C PRO A 314 -10.78 -33.53 -7.14
N ILE A 315 -10.09 -32.53 -7.68
CA ILE A 315 -9.12 -32.69 -8.77
C ILE A 315 -7.84 -33.41 -8.28
N SER A 316 -7.31 -34.33 -9.08
CA SER A 316 -6.03 -35.02 -8.82
C SER A 316 -5.12 -34.95 -10.05
N CYS A 317 -3.85 -34.57 -9.83
CA CYS A 317 -2.85 -34.48 -10.91
C CYS A 317 -2.60 -35.82 -11.62
N GLU A 318 -2.71 -36.94 -10.89
CA GLU A 318 -2.62 -38.32 -11.41
C GLU A 318 -3.72 -38.64 -12.43
N HIS A 319 -4.84 -37.93 -12.34
CA HIS A 319 -6.05 -38.12 -13.14
C HIS A 319 -6.23 -36.99 -14.16
N SER A 320 -5.13 -36.33 -14.55
CA SER A 320 -5.13 -35.13 -15.39
C SER A 320 -5.81 -35.29 -16.75
N GLN A 321 -5.82 -36.49 -17.30
CA GLN A 321 -6.57 -36.90 -18.51
C GLN A 321 -8.10 -36.81 -18.36
N TYR A 322 -8.64 -36.72 -17.14
CA TYR A 322 -10.08 -36.60 -16.85
C TYR A 322 -10.48 -35.19 -16.36
N HIS A 323 -9.53 -34.23 -16.38
CA HIS A 323 -9.86 -32.82 -16.14
C HIS A 323 -10.52 -32.20 -17.37
N ILE A 324 -11.63 -31.51 -17.13
CA ILE A 324 -12.33 -30.68 -18.12
C ILE A 324 -12.54 -29.28 -17.55
N LEU A 325 -12.93 -28.34 -18.41
CA LEU A 325 -13.27 -26.97 -18.03
C LEU A 325 -14.77 -26.74 -18.10
N MET A 326 -15.36 -26.33 -16.98
CA MET A 326 -16.74 -25.88 -16.84
C MET A 326 -16.79 -24.37 -17.10
N GLU A 327 -17.45 -23.97 -18.18
CA GLU A 327 -17.61 -22.55 -18.57
C GLU A 327 -18.68 -21.87 -17.71
N LEU A 328 -18.29 -20.81 -17.00
CA LEU A 328 -19.20 -19.86 -16.37
C LEU A 328 -19.25 -18.59 -17.22
N LYS A 329 -20.40 -18.38 -17.86
CA LYS A 329 -20.68 -17.17 -18.63
C LYS A 329 -21.05 -16.03 -17.71
N ASP A 330 -20.60 -14.84 -18.07
CA ASP A 330 -21.03 -13.58 -17.47
C ASP A 330 -20.82 -13.54 -15.94
N ILE A 331 -19.81 -14.31 -15.48
CA ILE A 331 -19.28 -14.42 -14.12
C ILE A 331 -17.77 -14.24 -14.20
N ALA A 332 -17.19 -13.54 -13.22
CA ALA A 332 -15.75 -13.26 -13.15
C ALA A 332 -15.18 -13.47 -11.74
N TYR A 333 -13.86 -13.60 -11.69
CA TYR A 333 -13.01 -13.40 -10.51
C TYR A 333 -12.40 -11.98 -10.56
N ILE A 334 -12.21 -11.38 -9.39
CA ILE A 334 -11.86 -9.96 -9.22
C ILE A 334 -10.33 -9.82 -9.07
N PRO A 335 -9.68 -8.80 -9.67
CA PRO A 335 -10.25 -7.70 -10.45
C PRO A 335 -10.76 -8.08 -11.84
N PHE A 336 -11.81 -7.38 -12.28
CA PHE A 336 -12.32 -7.45 -13.66
C PHE A 336 -11.30 -7.01 -14.72
N TYR A 337 -10.28 -6.25 -14.32
CA TYR A 337 -9.15 -5.87 -15.16
C TYR A 337 -7.98 -6.79 -14.86
N LEU A 338 -7.68 -7.71 -15.77
CA LEU A 338 -6.37 -8.35 -15.77
C LEU A 338 -5.34 -7.29 -16.18
N GLN A 339 -4.43 -6.93 -15.26
CA GLN A 339 -3.52 -5.81 -15.45
C GLN A 339 -2.63 -6.07 -16.68
N TYR A 340 -2.87 -5.29 -17.75
CA TYR A 340 -2.55 -5.61 -19.15
C TYR A 340 -1.33 -6.50 -19.36
N GLY A 341 -1.57 -7.77 -19.67
CA GLY A 341 -0.52 -8.73 -19.91
C GLY A 341 0.20 -8.44 -21.22
N THR A 342 1.52 -8.27 -21.15
CA THR A 342 2.37 -8.14 -22.36
C THR A 342 2.39 -9.40 -23.22
N ASN A 343 1.78 -10.50 -22.75
CA ASN A 343 1.68 -11.80 -23.40
C ASN A 343 0.21 -12.15 -23.68
N GLN A 344 -0.45 -11.37 -24.53
CA GLN A 344 -1.79 -11.68 -25.04
C GLN A 344 -1.81 -13.07 -25.69
N THR A 345 -2.88 -13.84 -25.47
CA THR A 345 -3.05 -15.21 -25.98
C THR A 345 -4.45 -15.43 -26.53
N ASP A 346 -4.64 -16.45 -27.37
CA ASP A 346 -5.97 -16.96 -27.68
C ASP A 346 -6.55 -17.78 -26.51
N LEU A 347 -7.87 -17.95 -26.54
CA LEU A 347 -8.66 -18.66 -25.54
C LEU A 347 -8.26 -20.14 -25.38
N GLU A 348 -7.92 -20.84 -26.46
CA GLU A 348 -7.65 -22.28 -26.42
C GLU A 348 -6.26 -22.58 -25.84
N ASN A 349 -5.28 -21.71 -26.08
CA ASN A 349 -3.99 -21.73 -25.38
C ASN A 349 -4.16 -21.39 -23.88
N CYS A 350 -5.04 -20.46 -23.50
CA CYS A 350 -5.37 -20.19 -22.10
C CYS A 350 -5.98 -21.42 -21.40
N LYS A 351 -7.01 -22.01 -22.00
CA LYS A 351 -7.65 -23.26 -21.53
C LYS A 351 -6.64 -24.41 -21.38
N ARG A 352 -5.82 -24.65 -22.41
CA ARG A 352 -4.81 -25.73 -22.40
C ARG A 352 -3.78 -25.54 -21.31
N SER A 353 -3.34 -24.29 -21.07
CA SER A 353 -2.41 -23.95 -20.00
C SER A 353 -2.95 -24.33 -18.63
N CYS A 354 -4.20 -23.99 -18.32
CA CYS A 354 -4.83 -24.41 -17.05
C CYS A 354 -5.02 -25.93 -16.96
N LEU A 355 -5.42 -26.61 -18.04
CA LEU A 355 -5.58 -28.07 -18.03
C LEU A 355 -4.26 -28.79 -17.73
N SER A 356 -3.17 -28.38 -18.38
CA SER A 356 -1.81 -28.94 -18.16
C SER A 356 -1.19 -28.59 -16.80
N ASN A 357 -1.54 -27.44 -16.22
CA ASN A 357 -1.03 -27.02 -14.91
C ASN A 357 -1.83 -27.68 -13.77
N CYS A 358 -1.21 -28.58 -13.00
CA CYS A 358 -1.87 -29.26 -11.89
C CYS A 358 -2.24 -28.35 -10.69
N SER A 359 -1.64 -27.17 -10.55
CA SER A 359 -2.03 -26.19 -9.52
C SER A 359 -3.22 -25.32 -9.94
N CYS A 360 -3.47 -25.16 -11.23
CA CYS A 360 -4.57 -24.32 -11.74
C CYS A 360 -5.93 -24.94 -11.40
N LYS A 361 -6.79 -24.17 -10.71
CA LYS A 361 -8.18 -24.54 -10.37
C LYS A 361 -9.21 -23.83 -11.23
N ALA A 362 -8.88 -22.66 -11.80
CA ALA A 362 -9.69 -21.99 -12.81
C ALA A 362 -8.84 -21.12 -13.75
N ALA A 363 -9.36 -20.84 -14.95
CA ALA A 363 -8.79 -19.86 -15.88
C ALA A 363 -9.80 -18.75 -16.17
N GLN A 364 -9.40 -17.50 -16.00
CA GLN A 364 -10.15 -16.34 -16.46
C GLN A 364 -9.57 -15.86 -17.79
N PHE A 365 -10.44 -15.60 -18.77
CA PHE A 365 -10.07 -15.02 -20.05
C PHE A 365 -10.87 -13.75 -20.31
N GLN A 366 -10.18 -12.68 -20.71
CA GLN A 366 -10.76 -11.38 -21.01
C GLN A 366 -10.42 -10.99 -22.45
N PHE A 367 -11.43 -10.90 -23.32
CA PHE A 367 -11.23 -10.60 -24.74
C PHE A 367 -10.75 -9.15 -24.95
N CYS A 368 -9.82 -8.95 -25.89
CA CYS A 368 -9.23 -7.64 -26.19
C CYS A 368 -9.33 -7.28 -27.68
N GLY A 369 -9.72 -6.04 -27.96
CA GLY A 369 -9.63 -5.44 -29.30
C GLY A 369 -10.72 -5.87 -30.30
N PRO A 370 -10.78 -5.21 -31.47
CA PRO A 370 -11.82 -5.41 -32.47
C PRO A 370 -11.65 -6.77 -33.19
N GLY A 371 -12.20 -7.82 -32.60
CA GLY A 371 -12.24 -9.16 -33.20
C GLY A 371 -12.54 -10.30 -32.23
N ASN A 372 -12.35 -10.12 -30.91
CA ASN A 372 -12.55 -11.15 -29.88
C ASN A 372 -11.78 -12.47 -30.15
N THR A 373 -10.61 -12.40 -30.78
CA THR A 373 -9.77 -13.58 -31.10
C THR A 373 -8.60 -13.77 -30.13
N VAL A 374 -8.18 -12.69 -29.45
CA VAL A 374 -7.04 -12.65 -28.53
C VAL A 374 -7.48 -11.93 -27.25
N GLY A 375 -6.79 -12.17 -26.13
CA GLY A 375 -7.14 -11.59 -24.84
C GLY A 375 -6.10 -11.85 -23.75
N ASP A 376 -6.37 -11.28 -22.59
CA ASP A 376 -5.62 -11.52 -21.36
C ASP A 376 -6.10 -12.83 -20.69
N CYS A 377 -5.14 -13.60 -20.15
CA CYS A 377 -5.38 -14.91 -19.52
C CYS A 377 -4.78 -14.94 -18.11
N ALA A 378 -5.61 -15.22 -17.11
CA ALA A 378 -5.17 -15.43 -15.73
C ALA A 378 -5.47 -16.86 -15.26
N LEU A 379 -4.45 -17.52 -14.70
CA LEU A 379 -4.56 -18.84 -14.10
C LEU A 379 -4.69 -18.71 -12.58
N LEU A 380 -5.79 -19.21 -12.04
CA LEU A 380 -6.14 -19.09 -10.63
C LEU A 380 -5.84 -20.42 -9.92
N ASN A 381 -4.85 -20.39 -9.02
CA ASN A 381 -4.54 -21.54 -8.15
C ASN A 381 -5.51 -21.66 -6.97
N ASP A 382 -6.23 -20.60 -6.63
CA ASP A 382 -7.32 -20.58 -5.65
C ASP A 382 -8.51 -19.79 -6.21
N VAL A 383 -9.72 -20.25 -5.90
CA VAL A 383 -10.98 -19.70 -6.41
C VAL A 383 -11.85 -19.32 -5.22
N PHE A 384 -11.70 -18.08 -4.79
CA PHE A 384 -12.48 -17.49 -3.70
C PHE A 384 -13.89 -17.09 -4.20
N SER A 385 -14.51 -16.05 -3.64
CA SER A 385 -15.79 -15.55 -4.14
C SER A 385 -15.67 -15.06 -5.59
N LEU A 386 -16.71 -15.37 -6.36
CA LEU A 386 -16.93 -14.94 -7.73
C LEU A 386 -18.02 -13.86 -7.74
N THR A 387 -18.17 -13.14 -8.85
CA THR A 387 -19.21 -12.12 -8.98
C THR A 387 -19.81 -12.12 -10.39
N ASN A 388 -21.03 -11.61 -10.53
CA ASN A 388 -21.63 -11.38 -11.84
C ASN A 388 -20.86 -10.28 -12.59
N ASN A 389 -20.72 -10.45 -13.90
CA ASN A 389 -20.11 -9.48 -14.80
C ASN A 389 -21.22 -8.93 -15.71
N ASP A 390 -21.95 -7.93 -15.23
CA ASP A 390 -23.18 -7.35 -15.83
C ASP A 390 -22.98 -6.65 -17.21
N GLY A 391 -21.91 -6.96 -17.93
CA GLY A 391 -21.66 -6.48 -19.30
C GLY A 391 -21.34 -4.99 -19.42
N SER A 392 -21.20 -4.27 -18.30
CA SER A 392 -20.93 -2.83 -18.26
C SER A 392 -19.51 -2.45 -18.72
N PHE A 393 -18.57 -3.39 -18.66
CA PHE A 393 -17.20 -3.20 -19.17
C PHE A 393 -17.07 -3.71 -20.60
N MET A 394 -16.38 -2.91 -21.45
CA MET A 394 -16.27 -3.09 -22.91
C MET A 394 -15.65 -4.42 -23.38
N ASN A 395 -15.03 -5.17 -22.47
CA ASN A 395 -14.37 -6.44 -22.74
C ASN A 395 -15.18 -7.58 -22.13
N LYS A 396 -15.62 -8.55 -22.94
CA LYS A 396 -16.24 -9.76 -22.42
C LYS A 396 -15.21 -10.56 -21.60
N THR A 397 -15.56 -10.89 -20.36
CA THR A 397 -14.80 -11.81 -19.50
C THR A 397 -15.55 -13.13 -19.42
N THR A 398 -14.83 -14.25 -19.33
CA THR A 398 -15.42 -15.58 -19.14
C THR A 398 -14.50 -16.43 -18.27
N LEU A 399 -15.08 -17.12 -17.31
CA LEU A 399 -14.38 -17.91 -16.30
C LEU A 399 -14.57 -19.42 -16.57
N PHE A 400 -13.50 -20.19 -16.43
CA PHE A 400 -13.49 -21.63 -16.66
C PHE A 400 -13.00 -22.36 -15.41
N ILE A 401 -13.89 -23.03 -14.67
CA ILE A 401 -13.52 -23.83 -13.50
C ILE A 401 -13.02 -25.20 -13.95
N LYS A 402 -11.88 -25.64 -13.41
CA LYS A 402 -11.31 -26.96 -13.68
C LYS A 402 -11.96 -28.01 -12.78
N VAL A 403 -12.59 -29.00 -13.41
CA VAL A 403 -13.38 -30.05 -12.74
C VAL A 403 -12.94 -31.43 -13.22
N GLN A 404 -13.05 -32.44 -12.35
CA GLN A 404 -12.71 -33.83 -12.70
C GLN A 404 -13.98 -34.62 -13.02
N ASN A 405 -14.07 -35.19 -14.22
CA ASN A 405 -15.25 -35.95 -14.63
C ASN A 405 -15.17 -37.40 -14.16
N SER A 406 -15.89 -37.72 -13.09
CA SER A 406 -15.91 -39.03 -12.43
C SER A 406 -16.48 -40.17 -13.27
N SER A 407 -17.23 -39.89 -14.34
CA SER A 407 -17.78 -40.92 -15.23
C SER A 407 -16.71 -41.76 -15.95
N TYR A 408 -15.50 -41.20 -16.13
CA TYR A 408 -14.37 -41.93 -16.69
C TYR A 408 -13.60 -42.79 -15.67
N LEU A 409 -13.67 -42.47 -14.37
CA LEU A 409 -13.00 -43.28 -13.33
C LEU A 409 -13.59 -44.69 -13.24
N GLN A 410 -14.89 -44.83 -13.53
CA GLN A 410 -15.59 -46.11 -13.56
C GLN A 410 -15.26 -46.95 -14.82
N ALA A 411 -14.59 -46.38 -15.81
CA ALA A 411 -14.32 -46.99 -17.12
C ALA A 411 -12.85 -47.41 -17.29
N SER A 412 -12.33 -48.22 -16.34
CA SER A 412 -10.95 -48.71 -16.36
C SER A 412 -10.84 -50.18 -16.84
N PRO A 413 -10.63 -50.46 -18.14
CA PRO A 413 -10.17 -51.77 -18.60
C PRO A 413 -8.66 -51.95 -18.31
N PRO A 414 -8.16 -53.20 -18.24
CA PRO A 414 -6.78 -53.46 -17.82
C PRO A 414 -5.72 -53.07 -18.86
N LEU A 415 -4.51 -52.79 -18.35
CA LEU A 415 -3.31 -52.48 -19.14
C LEU A 415 -2.98 -53.59 -20.16
N ILE A 416 -3.09 -53.27 -21.44
CA ILE A 416 -2.42 -54.02 -22.52
C ILE A 416 -1.37 -53.11 -23.15
N SER A 417 -0.11 -53.42 -22.87
CA SER A 417 1.03 -52.75 -23.50
C SER A 417 1.17 -53.17 -24.96
N SER A 418 1.35 -52.22 -25.87
CA SER A 418 1.89 -52.52 -27.20
C SER A 418 2.78 -51.38 -27.71
N GLU A 419 4.09 -51.62 -27.77
CA GLU A 419 5.00 -50.76 -28.51
C GLU A 419 4.68 -50.83 -30.01
N LYS A 420 4.59 -49.68 -30.69
CA LYS A 420 4.88 -49.60 -32.12
C LYS A 420 5.83 -48.45 -32.43
N LYS A 421 7.08 -48.80 -32.69
CA LYS A 421 8.17 -47.88 -33.05
C LYS A 421 7.92 -47.28 -34.44
N SER A 422 7.72 -45.97 -34.51
CA SER A 422 7.64 -45.24 -35.79
C SER A 422 9.05 -44.93 -36.32
N LYS A 423 9.26 -45.11 -37.63
CA LYS A 423 10.55 -44.85 -38.29
C LYS A 423 10.61 -43.40 -38.78
N ARG A 424 11.70 -42.68 -38.49
CA ARG A 424 12.04 -41.42 -39.16
C ARG A 424 12.67 -41.68 -40.53
N VAL A 425 12.38 -40.81 -41.49
CA VAL A 425 13.20 -40.57 -42.70
C VAL A 425 13.37 -39.05 -42.81
N PRO A 426 14.59 -38.52 -43.03
CA PRO A 426 14.83 -37.08 -43.08
C PRO A 426 14.81 -36.52 -44.51
N THR A 427 14.53 -35.23 -44.64
CA THR A 427 14.87 -34.44 -45.83
C THR A 427 15.21 -33.02 -45.39
N ILE A 428 16.45 -32.60 -45.66
CA ILE A 428 16.97 -31.26 -45.40
C ILE A 428 17.89 -30.88 -46.57
N VAL A 429 17.65 -29.73 -47.19
CA VAL A 429 18.62 -28.68 -47.59
C VAL A 429 17.78 -27.55 -48.19
N GLY A 430 17.97 -26.30 -47.75
CA GLY A 430 17.31 -25.12 -48.34
C GLY A 430 17.12 -23.92 -47.40
N SER A 431 16.94 -24.13 -46.10
CA SER A 431 16.41 -23.09 -45.20
C SER A 431 17.43 -22.14 -44.56
N THR A 432 18.72 -22.23 -44.89
CA THR A 432 19.78 -21.45 -44.20
C THR A 432 19.99 -20.03 -44.75
N ILE A 433 19.66 -19.75 -46.01
CA ILE A 433 19.93 -18.45 -46.65
C ILE A 433 18.78 -17.44 -46.43
N GLY A 434 17.53 -17.91 -46.43
CA GLY A 434 16.36 -17.04 -46.24
C GLY A 434 16.24 -16.45 -44.83
N ALA A 435 16.61 -17.22 -43.80
CA ALA A 435 16.47 -16.81 -42.40
C ALA A 435 17.29 -15.55 -42.06
N SER A 436 18.53 -15.46 -42.55
CA SER A 436 19.41 -14.30 -42.36
C SER A 436 18.87 -13.03 -43.01
N PHE A 437 18.25 -13.13 -44.19
CA PHE A 437 17.72 -11.97 -44.91
C PHE A 437 16.41 -11.45 -44.28
N GLY A 438 15.55 -12.37 -43.82
CA GLY A 438 14.33 -12.02 -43.10
C GLY A 438 14.60 -11.32 -41.75
N LEU A 439 15.60 -11.79 -41.00
CA LEU A 439 15.99 -11.16 -39.73
C LEU A 439 16.49 -9.72 -39.92
N LEU A 440 17.34 -9.49 -40.95
CA LEU A 440 17.87 -8.17 -41.26
C LEU A 440 16.76 -7.17 -41.63
N LEU A 441 15.80 -7.61 -42.47
CA LEU A 441 14.65 -6.79 -42.84
C LEU A 441 13.76 -6.45 -41.66
N MET A 442 13.50 -7.39 -40.74
CA MET A 442 12.70 -7.13 -39.54
C MET A 442 13.38 -6.11 -38.61
N VAL A 443 14.69 -6.21 -38.39
CA VAL A 443 15.43 -5.24 -37.56
C VAL A 443 15.35 -3.83 -38.17
N LEU A 444 15.48 -3.72 -39.49
CA LEU A 444 15.37 -2.43 -40.19
C LEU A 444 13.96 -1.83 -40.11
N THR A 445 12.90 -2.63 -40.23
CA THR A 445 11.52 -2.11 -40.09
C THR A 445 11.18 -1.73 -38.65
N CYS A 446 11.61 -2.52 -37.66
CA CYS A 446 11.48 -2.16 -36.24
C CYS A 446 12.22 -0.86 -35.91
N PHE A 447 13.46 -0.69 -36.38
CA PHE A 447 14.23 0.53 -36.17
C PHE A 447 13.55 1.76 -36.80
N ALA A 448 13.06 1.64 -38.04
CA ALA A 448 12.32 2.69 -38.72
C ALA A 448 10.98 3.03 -38.04
N TYR A 449 10.29 2.04 -37.46
CA TYR A 449 9.06 2.26 -36.70
C TYR A 449 9.32 3.03 -35.41
N ILE A 450 10.33 2.62 -34.62
CA ILE A 450 10.74 3.33 -33.39
C ILE A 450 11.15 4.77 -33.70
N PHE A 451 11.89 5.00 -34.78
CA PHE A 451 12.31 6.35 -35.18
C PHE A 451 11.16 7.25 -35.68
N ARG A 452 10.07 6.67 -36.20
CA ARG A 452 8.85 7.40 -36.55
C ARG A 452 7.95 7.67 -35.35
N SER A 453 7.73 6.67 -34.50
CA SER A 453 6.96 6.81 -33.25
C SER A 453 7.51 7.92 -32.36
N ARG A 454 8.84 8.09 -32.32
CA ARG A 454 9.50 9.16 -31.57
C ARG A 454 9.24 10.59 -32.06
N LYS A 455 8.77 10.79 -33.29
CA LYS A 455 8.51 12.13 -33.84
C LYS A 455 7.10 12.64 -33.52
N GLY A 456 6.06 11.85 -33.79
CA GLY A 456 4.68 12.28 -33.51
C GLY A 456 4.46 12.62 -32.03
N LEU A 457 5.12 11.89 -31.13
CA LEU A 457 5.03 12.11 -29.67
C LEU A 457 5.71 13.42 -29.19
N GLU A 458 6.43 14.14 -30.05
CA GLU A 458 6.90 15.50 -29.77
C GLU A 458 6.03 16.58 -30.43
N GLU A 459 5.26 16.23 -31.48
CA GLU A 459 4.29 17.12 -32.14
C GLU A 459 2.99 17.22 -31.31
N ASP A 460 2.47 16.08 -30.81
CA ASP A 460 1.30 16.02 -29.91
C ASP A 460 1.53 16.79 -28.58
N GLU A 461 2.79 16.88 -28.11
CA GLU A 461 3.17 17.58 -26.87
C GLU A 461 3.09 19.11 -26.99
N GLU A 462 3.33 19.69 -28.18
CA GLU A 462 3.24 21.13 -28.37
C GLU A 462 1.78 21.58 -28.58
N GLU A 463 0.97 20.81 -29.30
CA GLU A 463 -0.46 21.13 -29.50
C GLU A 463 -1.24 21.17 -28.17
N PHE A 464 -0.92 20.28 -27.22
CA PHE A 464 -1.52 20.28 -25.88
C PHE A 464 -1.26 21.58 -25.10
N LEU A 465 -0.07 22.17 -25.23
CA LEU A 465 0.28 23.41 -24.52
C LEU A 465 -0.46 24.63 -25.09
N ASP A 466 -0.65 24.66 -26.41
CA ASP A 466 -1.30 25.79 -27.09
C ASP A 466 -2.85 25.75 -26.98
N GLN A 467 -3.43 24.65 -26.47
CA GLN A 467 -4.87 24.52 -26.20
C GLN A 467 -5.32 25.01 -24.80
N ILE A 468 -4.40 25.39 -23.90
CA ILE A 468 -4.75 25.80 -22.52
C ILE A 468 -5.04 27.32 -22.45
N PRO A 469 -6.28 27.75 -22.11
CA PRO A 469 -6.61 29.17 -21.99
C PRO A 469 -5.98 29.79 -20.73
N GLY A 470 -5.29 30.93 -20.88
CA GLY A 470 -4.69 31.69 -19.77
C GLY A 470 -3.20 31.42 -19.51
N MET A 471 -2.52 30.71 -20.43
CA MET A 471 -1.10 30.34 -20.29
C MET A 471 -0.13 31.54 -20.13
N PRO A 472 0.94 31.40 -19.31
CA PRO A 472 2.06 32.35 -19.26
C PRO A 472 2.81 32.49 -20.58
N THR A 473 3.63 33.53 -20.70
CA THR A 473 4.34 33.86 -21.96
C THR A 473 5.35 32.76 -22.36
N ARG A 474 5.23 32.25 -23.59
CA ARG A 474 6.16 31.28 -24.18
C ARG A 474 7.37 32.02 -24.78
N PHE A 475 8.56 31.74 -24.26
CA PHE A 475 9.85 32.29 -24.72
C PHE A 475 10.65 31.24 -25.51
N SER A 476 11.41 31.68 -26.51
CA SER A 476 12.42 30.84 -27.18
C SER A 476 13.63 30.57 -26.29
N TYR A 477 14.42 29.55 -26.62
CA TYR A 477 15.66 29.30 -25.88
C TYR A 477 16.70 30.40 -26.12
N GLU A 478 16.70 31.03 -27.30
CA GLU A 478 17.63 32.11 -27.65
C GLU A 478 17.34 33.40 -26.86
N GLU A 479 16.08 33.80 -26.73
CA GLU A 479 15.69 34.96 -25.89
C GLU A 479 16.13 34.78 -24.42
N LEU A 480 15.87 33.61 -23.82
CA LEU A 480 16.31 33.34 -22.45
C LEU A 480 17.83 33.24 -22.33
N THR A 481 18.53 32.83 -23.39
CA THR A 481 20.01 32.85 -23.42
C THR A 481 20.54 34.28 -23.46
N VAL A 482 19.89 35.20 -24.20
CA VAL A 482 20.25 36.63 -24.20
C VAL A 482 19.91 37.28 -22.84
N MET A 483 18.71 37.08 -22.32
CA MET A 483 18.24 37.68 -21.05
C MET A 483 19.08 37.27 -19.83
N THR A 484 19.75 36.10 -19.86
CA THR A 484 20.58 35.56 -18.76
C THR A 484 22.08 35.67 -19.03
N GLU A 485 22.50 36.44 -20.03
CA GLU A 485 23.90 36.56 -20.49
C GLU A 485 24.58 35.19 -20.68
N ASN A 486 23.90 34.27 -21.36
CA ASN A 486 24.26 32.86 -21.52
C ASN A 486 24.35 32.08 -20.20
N PHE A 487 23.37 32.29 -19.31
CA PHE A 487 23.24 31.65 -17.99
C PHE A 487 24.47 31.89 -17.09
N SER A 488 24.98 33.13 -17.07
CA SER A 488 26.22 33.51 -16.40
C SER A 488 26.11 33.52 -14.87
N GLU A 489 25.13 34.23 -14.32
CA GLU A 489 24.92 34.37 -12.87
C GLU A 489 23.93 33.34 -12.35
N LYS A 490 24.42 32.44 -11.47
CA LYS A 490 23.65 31.32 -10.91
C LYS A 490 23.18 31.65 -9.49
N LEU A 491 21.87 31.82 -9.34
CA LEU A 491 21.19 32.14 -8.08
C LEU A 491 21.03 30.94 -7.15
N GLY A 492 20.98 29.72 -7.68
CA GLY A 492 20.82 28.52 -6.86
C GLY A 492 20.76 27.20 -7.64
N GLU A 493 20.71 26.09 -6.89
CA GLU A 493 20.61 24.73 -7.42
C GLU A 493 19.89 23.81 -6.43
N GLY A 494 19.16 22.85 -6.96
CA GLY A 494 18.52 21.78 -6.18
C GLY A 494 18.17 20.59 -7.07
N GLY A 495 17.51 19.57 -6.50
CA GLY A 495 17.21 18.31 -7.18
C GLY A 495 16.31 18.38 -8.44
N PHE A 496 15.83 19.57 -8.81
CA PHE A 496 15.00 19.83 -9.99
C PHE A 496 15.71 20.69 -11.06
N GLY A 497 16.90 21.24 -10.78
CA GLY A 497 17.65 22.07 -11.74
C GLY A 497 18.45 23.21 -11.11
N SER A 498 18.98 24.08 -11.98
CA SER A 498 19.69 25.32 -11.61
C SER A 498 18.81 26.54 -11.90
N VAL A 499 18.93 27.58 -11.07
CA VAL A 499 18.27 28.88 -11.27
C VAL A 499 19.31 29.95 -11.57
N PHE A 500 19.05 30.76 -12.59
CA PHE A 500 19.94 31.83 -13.06
C PHE A 500 19.24 33.18 -12.99
N GLU A 501 20.00 34.26 -12.82
CA GLU A 501 19.46 35.61 -12.95
C GLU A 501 19.33 36.00 -14.43
N GLY A 502 18.36 36.86 -14.73
CA GLY A 502 18.26 37.52 -16.02
C GLY A 502 17.50 38.83 -15.96
N THR A 503 17.55 39.59 -17.05
CA THR A 503 16.84 40.86 -17.21
C THR A 503 16.08 40.88 -18.53
N MET A 504 14.80 41.23 -18.49
CA MET A 504 13.94 41.43 -19.66
C MET A 504 14.29 42.73 -20.40
N SER A 505 13.81 42.87 -21.64
CA SER A 505 14.10 44.02 -22.52
C SER A 505 13.53 45.36 -22.05
N ASP A 506 12.63 45.34 -21.06
CA ASP A 506 12.08 46.51 -20.35
C ASP A 506 12.89 46.90 -19.09
N GLY A 507 13.87 46.09 -18.69
CA GLY A 507 14.64 46.23 -17.45
C GLY A 507 14.10 45.42 -16.26
N THR A 508 13.03 44.63 -16.42
CA THR A 508 12.46 43.80 -15.36
C THR A 508 13.38 42.61 -15.05
N LYS A 509 13.80 42.46 -13.78
CA LYS A 509 14.61 41.31 -13.34
C LYS A 509 13.77 40.03 -13.21
N ILE A 510 14.34 38.92 -13.67
CA ILE A 510 13.73 37.59 -13.68
C ILE A 510 14.67 36.52 -13.12
N ALA A 511 14.09 35.41 -12.67
CA ALA A 511 14.81 34.20 -12.28
C ALA A 511 14.45 33.06 -13.24
N VAL A 512 15.43 32.56 -14.00
CA VAL A 512 15.25 31.51 -15.02
C VAL A 512 15.69 30.17 -14.46
N LYS A 513 14.71 29.31 -14.14
CA LYS A 513 14.89 27.95 -13.64
C LYS A 513 15.06 26.98 -14.82
N ARG A 514 16.30 26.54 -15.06
CA ARG A 514 16.65 25.54 -16.09
C ARG A 514 16.61 24.14 -15.49
N LEU A 515 15.61 23.36 -15.87
CA LEU A 515 15.40 22.01 -15.35
C LEU A 515 16.46 21.03 -15.90
N GLN A 516 16.90 20.08 -15.06
CA GLN A 516 17.91 19.08 -15.42
C GLN A 516 17.58 17.73 -14.76
N GLY A 517 17.80 16.61 -15.47
CA GLY A 517 17.59 15.26 -14.95
C GLY A 517 17.07 14.27 -15.99
N PHE A 518 17.13 12.96 -15.67
CA PHE A 518 16.63 11.89 -16.52
C PHE A 518 15.18 11.49 -16.19
N GLY A 519 14.43 11.01 -17.19
CA GLY A 519 13.14 10.32 -17.02
C GLY A 519 11.92 11.20 -16.73
N ASN A 520 11.96 12.06 -15.71
CA ASN A 520 10.76 12.70 -15.15
C ASN A 520 10.64 14.22 -15.38
N VAL A 521 11.64 14.89 -15.95
CA VAL A 521 11.67 16.36 -16.13
C VAL A 521 10.44 16.87 -16.92
N LYS A 522 10.03 16.20 -18.01
CA LYS A 522 8.84 16.59 -18.80
C LYS A 522 7.58 16.67 -17.94
N LYS A 523 7.34 15.70 -17.04
CA LYS A 523 6.14 15.65 -16.19
C LYS A 523 6.14 16.77 -15.13
N SER A 524 7.29 17.01 -14.49
CA SER A 524 7.43 18.11 -13.53
C SER A 524 7.20 19.47 -14.20
N PHE A 525 7.75 19.67 -15.41
CA PHE A 525 7.56 20.89 -16.19
C PHE A 525 6.10 21.14 -16.54
N LEU A 526 5.40 20.14 -17.10
CA LEU A 526 4.00 20.29 -17.51
C LEU A 526 3.08 20.58 -16.32
N ALA A 527 3.31 19.95 -15.17
CA ALA A 527 2.57 20.27 -13.94
C ALA A 527 2.86 21.70 -13.44
N GLU A 528 4.13 22.12 -13.43
CA GLU A 528 4.52 23.44 -12.94
C GLU A 528 3.97 24.57 -13.85
N VAL A 529 3.94 24.38 -15.18
CA VAL A 529 3.30 25.33 -16.11
C VAL A 529 1.77 25.32 -15.97
N ALA A 530 1.12 24.15 -16.04
CA ALA A 530 -0.34 24.07 -16.08
C ALA A 530 -1.01 24.44 -14.74
N THR A 531 -0.36 24.19 -13.61
CA THR A 531 -0.89 24.53 -12.29
C THR A 531 -0.47 25.93 -11.84
N ILE A 532 0.82 26.28 -11.85
CA ILE A 532 1.27 27.58 -11.31
C ILE A 532 1.01 28.73 -12.29
N GLY A 533 1.02 28.48 -13.60
CA GLY A 533 0.83 29.53 -14.61
C GLY A 533 -0.47 30.31 -14.49
N SER A 534 -1.53 29.67 -14.00
CA SER A 534 -2.84 30.31 -13.77
C SER A 534 -3.00 30.91 -12.36
N ILE A 535 -2.17 30.53 -11.40
CA ILE A 535 -2.33 30.92 -9.98
C ILE A 535 -1.67 32.28 -9.70
N HIS A 536 -2.51 33.27 -9.41
CA HIS A 536 -2.09 34.60 -8.97
C HIS A 536 -2.39 34.77 -7.48
N HIS A 537 -1.37 34.67 -6.63
CA HIS A 537 -1.52 34.81 -5.18
C HIS A 537 -0.40 35.68 -4.58
N VAL A 538 -0.75 36.54 -3.62
CA VAL A 538 0.15 37.56 -3.03
C VAL A 538 1.41 36.98 -2.37
N ASN A 539 1.36 35.72 -1.93
CA ASN A 539 2.47 35.00 -1.30
C ASN A 539 2.97 33.81 -2.15
N LEU A 540 2.80 33.85 -3.47
CA LEU A 540 3.41 32.92 -4.41
C LEU A 540 4.30 33.70 -5.40
N VAL A 541 5.48 33.17 -5.72
CA VAL A 541 6.33 33.76 -6.77
C VAL A 541 5.66 33.51 -8.12
N LYS A 542 5.32 34.57 -8.85
CA LYS A 542 4.60 34.44 -10.12
C LYS A 542 5.47 33.75 -11.18
N LEU A 543 4.90 32.77 -11.87
CA LEU A 543 5.43 32.25 -13.12
C LEU A 543 5.08 33.24 -14.23
N VAL A 544 6.08 33.95 -14.75
CA VAL A 544 5.95 34.95 -15.81
C VAL A 544 5.87 34.28 -17.19
N GLY A 545 6.58 33.17 -17.36
CA GLY A 545 6.64 32.46 -18.64
C GLY A 545 7.41 31.15 -18.60
N PHE A 546 7.54 30.51 -19.75
CA PHE A 546 8.26 29.24 -19.91
C PHE A 546 8.92 29.12 -21.29
N CYS A 547 9.90 28.22 -21.40
CA CYS A 547 10.44 27.76 -22.68
C CYS A 547 10.30 26.24 -22.77
N ALA A 548 9.70 25.77 -23.86
CA ALA A 548 9.42 24.36 -24.15
C ALA A 548 10.06 23.86 -25.46
N GLU A 549 11.07 24.58 -25.98
CA GLU A 549 11.62 24.36 -27.30
C GLU A 549 12.48 23.06 -27.39
N LYS A 550 12.17 22.15 -28.31
CA LYS A 550 12.93 20.89 -28.54
C LYS A 550 13.08 20.10 -27.21
N SER A 551 14.30 19.88 -26.74
CA SER A 551 14.61 19.26 -25.44
C SER A 551 14.80 20.25 -24.28
N HIS A 552 14.68 21.56 -24.53
CA HIS A 552 14.86 22.61 -23.53
C HIS A 552 13.56 22.79 -22.74
N ARG A 553 13.66 22.82 -21.40
CA ARG A 553 12.54 23.01 -20.48
C ARG A 553 12.99 24.01 -19.40
N LEU A 554 12.54 25.25 -19.50
CA LEU A 554 12.90 26.33 -18.58
C LEU A 554 11.63 27.08 -18.12
N LEU A 555 11.67 27.58 -16.89
CA LEU A 555 10.57 28.31 -16.25
C LEU A 555 11.08 29.69 -15.81
N VAL A 556 10.30 30.74 -16.04
CA VAL A 556 10.68 32.13 -15.83
C VAL A 556 9.83 32.74 -14.73
N TYR A 557 10.45 33.13 -13.63
CA TYR A 557 9.79 33.71 -12.45
C TYR A 557 10.19 35.17 -12.24
N GLU A 558 9.40 35.90 -11.48
CA GLU A 558 9.80 37.21 -10.93
C GLU A 558 11.03 37.07 -10.01
N TYR A 559 11.96 38.02 -10.08
CA TYR A 559 13.22 37.94 -9.32
C TYR A 559 13.05 38.25 -7.82
N MET A 560 13.38 37.29 -6.97
CA MET A 560 13.34 37.43 -5.51
C MET A 560 14.62 38.08 -4.95
N GLY A 561 14.70 39.41 -4.95
CA GLY A 561 15.89 40.15 -4.49
C GLY A 561 16.35 39.91 -3.04
N ASN A 562 15.50 39.34 -2.17
CA ASN A 562 15.85 38.95 -0.80
C ASN A 562 16.27 37.46 -0.67
N GLY A 563 16.30 36.71 -1.77
CA GLY A 563 16.60 35.27 -1.78
C GLY A 563 15.51 34.39 -1.16
N SER A 564 15.84 33.12 -0.97
CA SER A 564 14.94 32.07 -0.47
C SER A 564 14.73 32.13 1.05
N LEU A 565 13.57 31.63 1.51
CA LEU A 565 13.16 31.69 2.92
C LEU A 565 14.07 30.85 3.85
N ASP A 566 14.66 29.75 3.36
CA ASP A 566 15.59 28.92 4.14
C ASP A 566 16.79 29.73 4.65
N ARG A 567 17.29 30.67 3.83
CA ARG A 567 18.41 31.56 4.18
C ARG A 567 18.08 32.40 5.42
N TRP A 568 16.84 32.84 5.57
CA TRP A 568 16.38 33.66 6.70
C TRP A 568 15.98 32.83 7.94
N ILE A 569 15.70 31.54 7.76
CA ILE A 569 15.34 30.62 8.86
C ILE A 569 16.59 29.93 9.45
N PHE A 570 17.53 29.49 8.61
CA PHE A 570 18.65 28.61 9.01
C PHE A 570 20.04 29.26 8.92
N HIS A 571 20.22 30.31 8.10
CA HIS A 571 21.55 30.83 7.75
C HIS A 571 21.71 32.36 7.90
N GLY A 572 20.72 33.05 8.45
CA GLY A 572 20.74 34.50 8.69
C GLY A 572 21.61 34.86 9.90
N LYS A 573 22.22 36.05 9.88
CA LYS A 573 22.80 36.63 11.11
C LYS A 573 21.68 36.89 12.11
N GLN A 574 21.95 36.65 13.39
CA GLN A 574 20.93 36.55 14.44
C GLN A 574 20.07 37.83 14.56
N GLU A 575 20.66 39.00 14.34
CA GLU A 575 20.03 40.33 14.32
C GLU A 575 19.02 40.55 13.18
N GLN A 576 18.97 39.65 12.20
CA GLN A 576 18.06 39.69 11.04
C GLN A 576 17.16 38.45 10.95
N SER A 577 17.12 37.61 12.00
CA SER A 577 16.27 36.42 12.02
C SER A 577 14.78 36.79 12.19
N LEU A 578 13.90 36.12 11.45
CA LEU A 578 12.46 36.37 11.49
C LEU A 578 11.90 36.09 12.89
N THR A 579 11.16 37.04 13.48
CA THR A 579 10.49 36.87 14.77
C THR A 579 9.33 35.87 14.68
N TRP A 580 8.91 35.31 15.81
CA TRP A 580 7.88 34.27 15.85
C TRP A 580 6.56 34.73 15.20
N ASP A 581 6.10 35.94 15.50
CA ASP A 581 4.84 36.49 14.98
C ASP A 581 4.84 36.68 13.45
N VAL A 582 6.03 36.88 12.87
CA VAL A 582 6.23 36.95 11.41
C VAL A 582 6.25 35.56 10.79
N ARG A 583 6.87 34.57 11.44
CA ARG A 583 6.82 33.16 11.00
C ARG A 583 5.38 32.63 11.03
N GLU A 584 4.65 32.90 12.11
CA GLU A 584 3.24 32.52 12.24
C GLU A 584 2.38 33.13 11.13
N LYS A 585 2.54 34.42 10.83
CA LYS A 585 1.85 35.07 9.70
C LYS A 585 2.22 34.49 8.34
N LEU A 586 3.47 34.09 8.11
CA LEU A 586 3.87 33.41 6.86
C LEU A 586 3.18 32.04 6.73
N PHE A 587 3.07 31.26 7.81
CA PHE A 587 2.30 30.01 7.81
C PHE A 587 0.79 30.25 7.60
N GLN A 588 0.21 31.25 8.25
CA GLN A 588 -1.23 31.56 8.13
C GLN A 588 -1.62 32.09 6.73
N THR A 589 -0.71 32.74 6.01
CA THR A 589 -0.98 33.43 4.73
C THR A 589 -0.33 32.80 3.50
N SER A 590 0.36 31.67 3.65
CA SER A 590 0.84 30.88 2.50
C SER A 590 -0.35 30.39 1.65
N PRO A 591 -0.24 30.36 0.31
CA PRO A 591 -1.28 29.79 -0.55
C PRO A 591 -1.50 28.32 -0.18
N ARG A 592 -2.74 27.98 0.18
CA ARG A 592 -3.19 26.59 0.26
C ARG A 592 -3.59 26.19 -1.16
N ALA A 593 -2.64 25.60 -1.87
CA ALA A 593 -2.92 24.79 -3.05
C ALA A 593 -3.67 23.52 -2.62
#